data_AF-A0A738XAL9-F1
#
_entry.id   AF-A0A738XAL9-F1
#
_cell.length_a   1.000
_cell.length_b   1.000
_cell.length_c   1.000
_cell.angle_alpha   90.00
_cell.angle_beta   90.00
_cell.angle_gamma   90.00
#
_symmetry.space_group_name_H-M   'P 1'
#
loop_
_entity.id
_entity.type
_entity.pdbx_description
1 polymer ?
#
loop_
_entity_poly.entity_id
_entity_poly.type
_entity_poly.pdbx_seq_one_letter_code
_entity_poly.pdbx_strand_id
1 'polypeptide(L)'
;MKIKFILFALFASYSAASVAAFSEEENSQLASINQKSSGEVKSALENLNKSVDAQINNNPDRKPFILELKKSWGEMIDKKCQLETVDSKGTDAETAEVSNCLIKSYQEERKYFDTMLP
;
A
#
# COMPACT_ATOMS: atom_id res chain seq x y z
N MET A 1 12.51 -33.59 -40.97
CA MET A 1 12.69 -33.64 -39.50
C MET A 1 13.76 -32.66 -38.99
N LYS A 2 14.96 -32.60 -39.58
CA LYS A 2 16.08 -31.76 -39.11
C LYS A 2 15.78 -30.25 -39.01
N ILE A 3 15.04 -29.69 -39.97
CA ILE A 3 14.65 -28.25 -39.97
C ILE A 3 13.71 -27.90 -38.82
N LYS A 4 12.80 -28.80 -38.43
CA LYS A 4 11.89 -28.59 -37.30
C LYS A 4 12.62 -28.56 -35.95
N PHE A 5 13.67 -29.37 -35.80
CA PHE A 5 14.53 -29.35 -34.61
C PHE A 5 15.39 -28.08 -34.51
N ILE A 6 15.87 -27.56 -35.63
CA ILE A 6 16.64 -26.30 -35.68
C ILE A 6 15.75 -25.10 -35.31
N LEU A 7 14.52 -25.05 -35.85
CA LEU A 7 13.54 -24.03 -35.48
C LEU A 7 13.17 -24.09 -34.00
N PHE A 8 12.96 -25.29 -33.45
CA PHE A 8 12.66 -25.47 -32.03
C PHE A 8 13.82 -25.02 -31.11
N ALA A 9 15.06 -25.31 -31.50
CA ALA A 9 16.25 -24.87 -30.77
C ALA A 9 16.42 -23.34 -30.80
N LEU A 10 16.15 -22.69 -31.93
CA LEU A 10 16.19 -21.23 -32.07
C LEU A 10 15.12 -20.52 -31.22
N PHE A 11 13.91 -21.09 -31.13
CA PHE A 11 12.85 -20.55 -30.27
C PHE A 11 13.17 -20.72 -28.78
N ALA A 12 13.73 -21.86 -28.37
CA ALA A 12 14.11 -22.10 -26.98
C ALA A 12 15.28 -21.22 -26.50
N SER A 13 16.20 -20.84 -27.39
CA SER A 13 17.30 -19.93 -27.07
C SER A 13 16.86 -18.46 -26.91
N TYR A 14 15.77 -18.05 -27.57
CA TYR A 14 15.26 -16.68 -27.46
C TYR A 14 14.52 -16.44 -26.14
N SER A 15 13.88 -17.48 -25.58
CA SER A 15 13.16 -17.40 -24.30
C SER A 15 14.04 -17.31 -23.05
N ALA A 16 15.33 -17.64 -23.14
CA ALA A 16 16.26 -17.49 -22.00
C ALA A 16 16.68 -16.03 -21.76
N ALA A 17 16.47 -15.14 -22.73
CA ALA A 17 16.84 -13.72 -22.66
C ALA A 17 15.73 -12.81 -22.14
N SER A 18 14.53 -13.33 -21.85
CA SER A 18 13.35 -12.52 -21.49
C SER A 18 13.08 -12.41 -19.99
N VAL A 19 14.01 -12.81 -19.12
CA VAL A 19 13.93 -12.49 -17.69
C VAL A 19 14.64 -11.15 -17.49
N ALA A 20 13.91 -10.06 -17.70
CA ALA A 20 14.39 -8.72 -17.41
C ALA A 20 14.46 -8.54 -15.88
N ALA A 21 15.61 -8.82 -15.29
CA ALA A 21 15.91 -8.40 -13.92
C ALA A 21 16.32 -6.93 -13.93
N PHE A 22 15.81 -6.15 -12.98
CA PHE A 22 16.22 -4.75 -12.81
C PHE A 22 17.74 -4.63 -12.68
N SER A 23 18.28 -3.57 -13.27
CA SER A 23 19.66 -3.15 -13.00
C SER A 23 19.85 -2.75 -11.53
N GLU A 24 21.09 -2.69 -11.08
CA GLU A 24 21.42 -2.22 -9.73
C GLU A 24 20.89 -0.81 -9.45
N GLU A 25 20.99 0.07 -10.46
CA GLU A 25 20.48 1.44 -10.40
C GLU A 25 18.95 1.49 -10.25
N GLU A 26 18.22 0.70 -11.05
CA GLU A 26 16.76 0.61 -10.95
C GLU A 26 16.32 0.05 -9.59
N ASN A 27 17.02 -0.96 -9.06
CA ASN A 27 16.74 -1.49 -7.72
C ASN A 27 16.97 -0.44 -6.62
N SER A 28 18.03 0.36 -6.71
CA SER A 28 18.31 1.45 -5.76
C SER A 28 17.21 2.52 -5.77
N GLN A 29 16.76 2.91 -6.97
CA GLN A 29 15.66 3.87 -7.12
C GLN A 29 14.34 3.32 -6.57
N LEU A 30 14.01 2.06 -6.87
CA LEU A 30 12.83 1.39 -6.31
C LEU A 30 12.88 1.34 -4.78
N ALA A 31 14.03 1.01 -4.18
CA ALA A 31 14.19 1.02 -2.73
C ALA A 31 13.96 2.41 -2.12
N SER A 32 14.49 3.47 -2.75
CA SER A 32 14.28 4.85 -2.32
C SER A 32 12.81 5.29 -2.40
N ILE A 33 12.11 4.91 -3.48
CA ILE A 33 10.68 5.15 -3.67
C ILE A 33 9.88 4.44 -2.56
N ASN A 34 10.18 3.17 -2.30
CA ASN A 34 9.51 2.38 -1.27
C ASN A 34 9.73 2.97 0.13
N GLN A 35 10.95 3.45 0.43
CA GLN A 35 11.24 4.14 1.68
C GLN A 35 10.43 5.43 1.82
N LYS A 36 10.37 6.25 0.76
CA LYS A 36 9.56 7.46 0.76
C LYS A 36 8.09 7.15 1.01
N SER A 37 7.55 6.14 0.33
CA SER A 37 6.15 5.72 0.47
C SER A 37 5.82 5.28 1.91
N SER A 38 6.72 4.53 2.54
CA SER A 38 6.60 4.16 3.96
C SER A 38 6.55 5.39 4.89
N GLY A 39 7.36 6.41 4.60
CA GLY A 39 7.32 7.68 5.33
C GLY A 39 5.99 8.42 5.19
N GLU A 40 5.39 8.41 4.01
CA GLU A 40 4.09 9.04 3.74
C GLU A 40 2.94 8.29 4.44
N VAL A 41 2.96 6.95 4.44
CA VAL A 41 2.00 6.12 5.20
C VAL A 41 2.08 6.46 6.69
N LYS A 42 3.30 6.52 7.25
CA LYS A 42 3.50 6.87 8.66
C LYS A 42 2.95 8.26 8.98
N SER A 43 3.25 9.26 8.13
CA SER A 43 2.75 10.62 8.32
C SER A 43 1.21 10.69 8.26
N ALA A 44 0.59 9.96 7.33
CA ALA A 44 -0.87 9.90 7.21
C ALA A 44 -1.51 9.31 8.48
N LEU A 45 -0.95 8.21 9.01
CA LEU A 45 -1.41 7.58 10.25
C LEU A 45 -1.22 8.49 11.47
N GLU A 46 -0.08 9.15 11.60
CA GLU A 46 0.18 10.10 12.69
C GLU A 46 -0.81 11.27 12.67
N ASN A 47 -1.14 11.79 11.49
CA ASN A 47 -2.12 12.87 11.35
C ASN A 47 -3.54 12.42 11.68
N LEU A 48 -3.90 11.19 11.32
CA LEU A 48 -5.16 10.58 11.75
C LEU A 48 -5.21 10.46 13.28
N ASN A 49 -4.16 9.93 13.91
CA ASN A 49 -4.13 9.75 15.38
C ASN A 49 -4.29 11.10 16.10
N LYS A 50 -3.66 12.17 15.61
CA LYS A 50 -3.86 13.53 16.16
C LYS A 50 -5.31 14.01 16.08
N SER A 51 -6.00 13.70 14.97
CA SER A 51 -7.42 14.05 14.82
C SER A 51 -8.29 13.26 15.81
N VAL A 52 -8.04 11.96 15.96
CA VAL A 52 -8.72 11.11 16.94
C VAL A 52 -8.48 11.60 18.37
N ASP A 53 -7.23 11.91 18.73
CA ASP A 53 -6.89 12.43 20.05
C ASP A 53 -7.58 13.78 20.33
N ALA A 54 -7.64 14.66 19.34
CA ALA A 54 -8.38 15.92 19.46
C ALA A 54 -9.87 15.67 19.73
N GLN A 55 -10.49 14.72 19.02
CA GLN A 55 -11.90 14.40 19.24
C GLN A 55 -12.15 13.72 20.59
N ILE A 56 -11.23 12.89 21.08
CA ILE A 56 -11.32 12.32 22.43
C ILE A 56 -11.24 13.42 23.50
N ASN A 57 -10.36 14.41 23.31
CA ASN A 57 -10.19 15.51 24.25
C ASN A 57 -11.39 16.47 24.24
N ASN A 58 -11.99 16.72 23.07
CA ASN A 58 -13.16 17.58 22.93
C ASN A 58 -14.45 16.88 23.40
N ASN A 59 -14.59 15.57 23.15
CA ASN A 59 -15.76 14.77 23.45
C ASN A 59 -15.42 13.62 24.44
N PRO A 60 -15.05 13.89 25.70
CA PRO A 60 -14.57 12.87 26.63
C PRO A 60 -15.61 11.80 26.98
N ASP A 61 -16.90 12.16 26.97
CA ASP A 61 -18.05 11.27 27.15
C ASP A 61 -18.22 10.27 25.98
N ARG A 62 -17.77 10.64 24.77
CA ARG A 62 -17.83 9.80 23.57
C ARG A 62 -16.57 8.97 23.34
N LYS A 63 -15.54 9.13 24.18
CA LYS A 63 -14.25 8.43 24.04
C LYS A 63 -14.38 6.92 23.78
N PRO A 64 -15.22 6.14 24.50
CA PRO A 64 -15.33 4.71 24.22
C PRO A 64 -15.79 4.41 22.79
N PHE A 65 -16.76 5.17 22.28
CA PHE A 65 -17.28 5.02 20.93
C PHE A 65 -16.27 5.46 19.86
N ILE A 66 -15.53 6.55 20.12
CA ILE A 66 -14.46 7.02 19.21
C ILE A 66 -13.37 5.95 19.06
N LEU A 67 -12.93 5.35 20.18
CA LEU A 67 -11.91 4.31 20.17
C LEU A 67 -12.40 3.02 19.50
N GLU A 68 -13.66 2.63 19.74
CA GLU A 68 -14.26 1.46 19.10
C GLU A 68 -14.39 1.66 17.59
N LEU A 69 -14.89 2.83 17.16
CA LEU A 69 -14.95 3.18 15.74
C LEU A 69 -13.56 3.18 15.11
N LYS A 70 -12.56 3.79 15.77
CA LYS A 70 -11.17 3.80 15.29
C LYS A 70 -10.63 2.38 15.07
N LYS A 71 -10.94 1.46 15.99
CA LYS A 71 -10.56 0.05 15.86
C LYS A 71 -11.25 -0.61 14.67
N SER A 72 -12.57 -0.51 14.58
CA SER A 72 -13.35 -1.12 13.48
C SER A 72 -12.96 -0.56 12.12
N TRP A 73 -12.66 0.74 12.02
CA TRP A 73 -12.18 1.37 10.81
C TRP A 73 -10.80 0.83 10.44
N GLY A 74 -9.88 0.69 11.39
CA GLY A 74 -8.58 0.06 11.18
C GLY A 74 -8.69 -1.36 10.61
N GLU A 75 -9.59 -2.18 11.17
CA GLU A 75 -9.86 -3.54 10.65
C GLU A 75 -10.45 -3.52 9.23
N MET A 76 -11.28 -2.52 8.92
CA MET A 76 -11.82 -2.34 7.57
C MET A 76 -10.73 -1.94 6.58
N ILE A 77 -9.84 -1.01 6.94
CA ILE A 77 -8.73 -0.55 6.09
C ILE A 77 -7.80 -1.71 5.75
N ASP A 78 -7.44 -2.54 6.74
CA ASP A 78 -6.61 -3.72 6.52
C ASP A 78 -7.23 -4.65 5.47
N LYS A 79 -8.50 -5.02 5.66
CA LYS A 79 -9.23 -5.88 4.71
C LYS A 79 -9.41 -5.23 3.34
N LYS A 80 -9.71 -3.93 3.30
CA LYS A 80 -9.88 -3.16 2.06
C LYS A 80 -8.59 -3.15 1.26
N CYS A 81 -7.46 -2.81 1.87
CA CYS A 81 -6.20 -2.76 1.16
C CYS A 81 -5.73 -4.15 0.72
N GLN A 82 -5.91 -5.19 1.54
CA GLN A 82 -5.65 -6.57 1.09
C GLN A 82 -6.46 -6.96 -0.16
N LEU A 83 -7.72 -6.52 -0.25
CA LEU A 83 -8.59 -6.78 -1.39
C LEU A 83 -8.19 -5.95 -2.62
N GLU A 84 -7.99 -4.64 -2.45
CA GLU A 84 -7.71 -3.72 -3.57
C GLU A 84 -6.33 -3.92 -4.18
N THR A 85 -5.37 -4.46 -3.42
CA THR A 85 -3.98 -4.63 -3.90
C THR A 85 -3.63 -6.09 -4.19
N VAL A 86 -4.62 -6.98 -4.25
CA VAL A 86 -4.40 -8.43 -4.44
C VAL A 86 -3.60 -8.74 -5.71
N ASP A 87 -3.86 -8.00 -6.79
CA ASP A 87 -3.22 -8.19 -8.09
C ASP A 87 -1.76 -7.72 -8.11
N SER A 88 -1.38 -6.85 -7.18
CA SER A 88 0.00 -6.35 -7.05
C SER A 88 0.91 -7.27 -6.26
N LYS A 89 0.36 -8.30 -5.60
CA LYS A 89 1.10 -9.16 -4.66
C LYS A 89 2.22 -9.94 -5.36
N GLY A 90 3.42 -9.85 -4.80
CA GLY A 90 4.64 -10.49 -5.33
C GLY A 90 5.23 -9.78 -6.55
N THR A 91 4.75 -8.58 -6.87
CA THR A 91 5.29 -7.72 -7.93
C THR A 91 6.03 -6.54 -7.32
N ASP A 92 6.86 -5.88 -8.12
CA ASP A 92 7.57 -4.67 -7.68
C ASP A 92 6.62 -3.48 -7.42
N ALA A 93 5.36 -3.58 -7.83
CA ALA A 93 4.31 -2.60 -7.55
C ALA A 93 3.65 -2.79 -6.17
N GLU A 94 3.83 -3.93 -5.50
CA GLU A 94 3.12 -4.27 -4.25
C GLU A 94 3.23 -3.15 -3.20
N THR A 95 4.45 -2.68 -2.94
CA THR A 95 4.68 -1.65 -1.91
C THR A 95 4.00 -0.33 -2.26
N ALA A 96 4.04 0.08 -3.53
CA ALA A 96 3.42 1.32 -3.98
C ALA A 96 1.89 1.24 -3.87
N GLU A 97 1.28 0.14 -4.33
CA GLU A 97 -0.18 -0.04 -4.28
C GLU A 97 -0.71 -0.13 -2.86
N VAL A 98 -0.05 -0.92 -1.99
CA VAL A 98 -0.41 -1.03 -0.57
C VAL A 98 -0.29 0.32 0.13
N SER A 99 0.82 1.04 -0.09
CA SER A 99 1.04 2.34 0.56
C SER A 99 0.02 3.38 0.09
N ASN A 100 -0.29 3.42 -1.22
CA ASN A 100 -1.32 4.30 -1.76
C ASN A 100 -2.70 4.03 -1.17
N CYS A 101 -3.09 2.76 -1.03
CA CYS A 101 -4.34 2.38 -0.40
C CYS A 101 -4.41 2.84 1.07
N LEU A 102 -3.34 2.60 1.84
CA LEU A 102 -3.26 3.01 3.24
C LEU A 102 -3.34 4.53 3.40
N ILE A 103 -2.58 5.29 2.60
CA ILE A 103 -2.59 6.76 2.65
C ILE A 103 -3.99 7.31 2.38
N LYS A 104 -4.64 6.86 1.31
CA LYS A 104 -6.01 7.30 0.97
C LYS A 104 -6.98 6.96 2.09
N SER A 105 -6.91 5.74 2.61
CA SER A 105 -7.82 5.25 3.65
C SER A 105 -7.65 6.01 4.98
N TYR A 106 -6.42 6.27 5.41
CA TYR A 106 -6.16 7.08 6.61
C TYR A 106 -6.59 8.55 6.42
N GLN A 107 -6.46 9.10 5.21
CA GLN A 107 -6.96 10.44 4.91
C GLN A 107 -8.49 10.51 4.92
N GLU A 108 -9.19 9.48 4.43
CA GLU A 108 -10.64 9.36 4.49
C GLU A 108 -11.13 9.26 5.94
N GLU A 109 -10.51 8.40 6.74
CA GLU A 109 -10.81 8.25 8.16
C GLU A 109 -10.56 9.55 8.93
N ARG A 110 -9.42 10.22 8.66
CA ARG A 110 -9.10 11.50 9.29
C ARG A 110 -10.15 12.57 8.95
N LYS A 111 -10.57 12.66 7.67
CA LYS A 111 -11.60 13.63 7.27
C LYS A 111 -12.89 13.44 8.06
N TYR A 112 -13.27 12.20 8.35
CA TYR A 112 -14.44 11.95 9.20
C TYR A 112 -14.24 12.52 10.61
N PHE A 113 -13.14 12.20 11.28
CA PHE A 113 -12.87 12.71 12.64
C PHE A 113 -12.69 14.23 12.66
N ASP A 114 -12.10 14.83 11.63
CA ASP A 114 -11.95 16.30 11.51
C ASP A 114 -13.31 17.02 11.40
N THR A 115 -14.36 16.33 10.95
CA THR A 115 -15.72 16.91 10.82
C THR A 115 -16.59 16.74 12.06
N MET A 116 -16.14 15.98 13.05
CA MET A 116 -16.88 15.84 14.31
C MET A 116 -16.87 17.16 15.09
N LEU A 117 -18.04 17.55 15.58
CA LEU A 117 -18.19 18.73 16.42
C LEU A 117 -17.59 18.47 17.82
N PRO A 118 -17.07 19.51 18.49
CA PRO A 118 -16.67 19.43 19.89
C PRO A 118 -17.80 18.99 20.82
#